data_AF-A0A8X9AC90-F1
#
_entry.id   AF-A0A8X9AC90-F1
#
_cell.length_a   1.000
_cell.length_b   1.000
_cell.length_c   1.000
_cell.angle_alpha   90.00
_cell.angle_beta   90.00
_cell.angle_gamma   90.00
#
_symmetry.space_group_name_H-M   'P 1'
#
loop_
_entity.id
_entity.type
_entity.pdbx_description
1 polymer ?
#
loop_
_entity_poly.entity_id
_entity_poly.type
_entity_poly.pdbx_seq_one_letter_code
_entity_poly.pdbx_strand_id
1 'polypeptide(L)'
;MRPREYSSEQRNLVVQFILECCIKGEPPRGTLKKAQLKFSISRQTSTRYWNAAKKQQESGKAIQLVSGKKSRQYSKVIHFDLTLFQGLNFSKICNIRSIAIRLGCSKSTVWRWVKAGLIKSHTSAIRPDLTAPNKLLRLRRVAQLPHNLEVPKELAIECISYLKDQGCIDGLEMIARTLGMEV
;
A
#
# COMPACT_ATOMS: atom_id res chain seq x y z
N MET A 1 -0.95 -23.28 28.36
CA MET A 1 0.15 -24.09 27.80
C MET A 1 0.35 -23.76 26.32
N ARG A 2 1.58 -23.50 25.87
CA ARG A 2 1.90 -23.37 24.44
C ARG A 2 2.03 -24.77 23.82
N PRO A 3 1.39 -25.07 22.67
CA PRO A 3 1.57 -26.35 22.00
C PRO A 3 3.04 -26.56 21.61
N ARG A 4 3.58 -27.78 21.79
CA ARG A 4 4.93 -28.14 21.33
C ARG A 4 5.00 -27.98 19.80
N GLU A 5 5.94 -27.16 19.34
CA GLU A 5 6.13 -26.87 17.92
C GLU A 5 7.15 -27.84 17.32
N TYR A 6 6.78 -28.51 16.22
CA TYR A 6 7.66 -29.40 15.46
C TYR A 6 8.08 -28.72 14.16
N SER A 7 9.34 -28.91 13.74
CA SER A 7 9.84 -28.39 12.45
C SER A 7 9.05 -28.97 11.27
N SER A 8 8.96 -28.25 10.16
CA SER A 8 8.32 -28.73 8.93
C SER A 8 8.92 -30.05 8.44
N GLU A 9 10.25 -30.19 8.55
CA GLU A 9 10.98 -31.41 8.19
C GLU A 9 10.57 -32.60 9.05
N GLN A 10 10.51 -32.42 10.37
CA GLN A 10 10.07 -33.47 11.31
C GLN A 10 8.65 -33.95 11.00
N ARG A 11 7.75 -33.05 10.60
CA ARG A 11 6.37 -33.42 10.23
C ARG A 11 6.34 -34.25 8.95
N ASN A 12 7.15 -33.87 7.96
CA ASN A 12 7.26 -34.59 6.70
C ASN A 12 7.84 -36.00 6.93
N LEU A 13 8.88 -36.12 7.75
CA LEU A 13 9.46 -37.43 8.13
C LEU A 13 8.45 -38.36 8.80
N VAL A 14 7.59 -37.82 9.67
CA VAL A 14 6.52 -38.60 10.32
C VAL A 14 5.52 -39.12 9.29
N VAL A 15 5.12 -38.28 8.34
CA VAL A 15 4.15 -38.68 7.31
C VAL A 15 4.77 -39.63 6.29
N GLN A 16 6.03 -39.43 5.89
CA GLN A 16 6.77 -40.38 5.05
C GLN A 16 6.83 -41.76 5.70
N PHE A 17 7.19 -41.83 6.99
CA PHE A 17 7.19 -43.10 7.73
C PHE A 17 5.80 -43.77 7.78
N ILE A 18 4.73 -42.99 7.93
CA ILE A 18 3.37 -43.55 7.91
C ILE A 18 3.02 -44.06 6.51
N LEU A 19 3.38 -43.33 5.45
CA LEU A 19 3.17 -43.73 4.06
C LEU A 19 3.91 -45.02 3.70
N GLU A 20 5.15 -45.19 4.16
CA GLU A 20 5.93 -46.43 3.99
C GLU A 20 5.24 -47.64 4.62
N CYS A 21 4.53 -47.43 5.73
CA CYS A 21 3.80 -48.48 6.44
C CYS A 21 2.36 -48.70 5.92
N CYS A 22 1.88 -47.86 5.00
CA CYS A 22 0.50 -47.94 4.52
C CYS A 22 0.28 -49.14 3.61
N ILE A 23 -0.88 -49.78 3.77
CA ILE A 23 -1.34 -50.87 2.90
C ILE A 23 -2.65 -50.40 2.27
N LYS A 24 -2.75 -50.42 0.93
CA LYS A 24 -3.93 -49.95 0.18
C LYS A 24 -4.34 -48.49 0.49
N GLY A 25 -3.38 -47.63 0.80
CA GLY A 25 -3.62 -46.22 1.11
C GLY A 25 -4.09 -45.93 2.53
N GLU A 26 -4.20 -46.95 3.40
CA GLU A 26 -4.54 -46.78 4.80
C GLU A 26 -3.46 -47.34 5.74
N PRO A 27 -3.13 -46.64 6.84
CA PRO A 27 -2.16 -47.13 7.79
C PRO A 27 -2.80 -48.23 8.66
N PRO A 28 -2.17 -49.42 8.78
CA PRO A 28 -2.70 -50.50 9.59
C PRO A 28 -2.75 -50.11 11.07
N ARG A 29 -3.56 -50.85 11.85
CA ARG A 29 -3.75 -50.58 13.29
C ARG A 29 -2.41 -50.56 14.02
N GLY A 30 -2.18 -49.52 14.80
CA GLY A 30 -0.95 -49.35 15.60
C GLY A 30 0.19 -48.61 14.91
N THR A 31 0.11 -48.32 13.61
CA THR A 31 1.15 -47.57 12.86
C THR A 31 1.42 -46.19 13.46
N LEU A 32 0.36 -45.46 13.84
CA LEU A 32 0.48 -44.16 14.50
C LEU A 32 1.14 -44.26 15.89
N LYS A 33 1.00 -45.40 16.58
CA LYS A 33 1.68 -45.67 17.85
C LYS A 33 3.17 -45.97 17.61
N LYS A 34 3.50 -46.69 16.53
CA LYS A 34 4.90 -46.89 16.09
C LYS A 34 5.57 -45.56 15.73
N ALA A 35 4.88 -44.68 15.01
CA ALA A 35 5.37 -43.34 14.68
C ALA A 35 5.59 -42.48 15.94
N GLN A 36 4.67 -42.56 16.91
CA GLN A 36 4.84 -41.92 18.22
C GLN A 36 6.13 -42.37 18.91
N LEU A 37 6.38 -43.68 18.97
CA LEU A 37 7.57 -44.23 19.63
C LEU A 37 8.85 -43.82 18.91
N LYS A 38 8.86 -43.88 17.57
CA LYS A 38 10.03 -43.55 16.74
C LYS A 38 10.42 -42.07 16.83
N PHE A 39 9.45 -41.15 16.79
CA PHE A 39 9.71 -39.71 16.72
C PHE A 39 9.51 -38.98 18.07
N SER A 40 9.12 -39.68 19.14
CA SER A 40 8.79 -39.08 20.45
C SER A 40 7.72 -37.98 20.38
N ILE A 41 6.72 -38.22 19.53
CA ILE A 41 5.60 -37.31 19.24
C ILE A 41 4.33 -37.88 19.87
N SER A 42 3.40 -37.02 20.33
CA SER A 42 2.15 -37.53 20.88
C SER A 42 1.31 -38.21 19.79
N ARG A 43 0.59 -39.29 20.14
CA ARG A 43 -0.29 -40.00 19.20
C ARG A 43 -1.24 -39.05 18.47
N GLN A 44 -1.85 -38.11 19.21
CA GLN A 44 -2.77 -37.12 18.66
C GLN A 44 -2.11 -36.25 17.58
N THR A 45 -0.86 -35.85 17.79
CA THR A 45 -0.11 -35.07 16.81
C THR A 45 0.22 -35.88 15.56
N SER A 46 0.60 -37.16 15.69
CA SER A 46 0.79 -38.07 14.55
C SER A 46 -0.50 -38.28 13.77
N THR A 47 -1.64 -38.49 14.45
CA THR A 47 -2.97 -38.59 13.82
C THR A 47 -3.32 -37.31 13.05
N ARG A 48 -3.05 -36.14 13.64
CA ARG A 48 -3.34 -34.85 13.01
C ARG A 48 -2.52 -34.65 11.72
N TYR A 49 -1.24 -35.03 11.73
CA TYR A 49 -0.40 -34.96 10.53
C TYR A 49 -0.89 -35.90 9.44
N TRP A 50 -1.27 -37.13 9.80
CA TRP A 50 -1.85 -38.08 8.86
C TRP A 50 -3.15 -37.54 8.22
N ASN A 51 -4.08 -37.04 9.04
CA ASN A 51 -5.34 -36.50 8.53
C ASN A 51 -5.13 -35.27 7.64
N ALA A 52 -4.13 -34.44 7.93
CA ALA A 52 -3.76 -33.31 7.08
C ALA A 52 -3.18 -33.78 5.73
N ALA A 53 -2.31 -34.79 5.73
CA ALA A 53 -1.76 -35.38 4.52
C ALA A 53 -2.85 -36.05 3.66
N LYS A 54 -3.77 -36.81 4.26
CA LYS A 54 -4.90 -37.43 3.57
C LYS A 54 -5.79 -36.38 2.88
N LYS A 55 -6.11 -35.27 3.55
CA LYS A 55 -6.85 -34.15 2.96
C LYS A 55 -6.13 -33.50 1.78
N GLN A 56 -4.80 -33.41 1.84
CA GLN A 56 -4.00 -32.87 0.74
C GLN A 56 -4.01 -33.81 -0.47
N GLN A 57 -3.88 -35.12 -0.22
CA GLN A 57 -3.98 -36.16 -1.23
C GLN A 57 -5.36 -36.17 -1.91
N GLU A 58 -6.45 -36.09 -1.14
CA GLU A 58 -7.82 -35.97 -1.67
C GLU A 58 -7.99 -34.72 -2.54
N SER A 59 -7.33 -33.61 -2.18
CA SER A 59 -7.36 -32.37 -2.96
C SER A 59 -6.44 -32.37 -4.20
N GLY A 60 -5.73 -33.48 -4.48
CA GLY A 60 -4.77 -33.60 -5.60
C GLY A 60 -3.53 -32.73 -5.46
N LYS A 61 -3.23 -32.22 -4.26
CA LYS A 61 -2.08 -31.36 -3.98
C LYS A 61 -0.90 -32.19 -3.50
N ALA A 62 0.31 -31.75 -3.84
CA ALA A 62 1.52 -32.32 -3.26
C ALA A 62 1.45 -32.26 -1.71
N ILE A 63 1.80 -33.37 -1.05
CA ILE A 63 1.77 -33.48 0.41
C ILE A 63 2.87 -32.60 0.99
N GLN A 64 2.53 -31.35 1.32
CA GLN A 64 3.39 -30.44 2.05
C GLN A 64 2.71 -30.05 3.35
N LEU A 65 3.20 -30.55 4.49
CA LEU A 65 2.65 -30.26 5.82
C LEU A 65 3.10 -28.87 6.30
N VAL A 66 2.63 -27.83 5.62
CA VAL A 66 2.89 -26.44 5.99
C VAL A 66 2.30 -26.17 7.38
N SER A 67 3.02 -25.36 8.16
CA SER A 67 2.58 -24.79 9.44
C SER A 67 1.11 -24.34 9.40
N GLY A 68 0.24 -25.13 10.04
CA GLY A 68 -1.20 -24.87 10.15
C GLY A 68 -1.58 -23.68 11.03
N LYS A 69 -0.66 -22.74 11.26
CA LYS A 69 -1.07 -21.40 11.70
C LYS A 69 -1.59 -20.69 10.46
N LYS A 70 -2.89 -20.80 10.19
CA LYS A 70 -3.58 -19.72 9.48
C LYS A 70 -3.20 -18.46 10.24
N SER A 71 -2.44 -17.57 9.62
CA SER A 71 -2.24 -16.23 10.15
C SER A 71 -3.60 -15.75 10.62
N ARG A 72 -3.70 -15.30 11.87
CA ARG A 72 -4.92 -14.66 12.38
C ARG A 72 -5.11 -13.38 11.59
N GLN A 73 -5.64 -13.52 10.38
CA GLN A 73 -5.82 -12.44 9.43
C GLN A 73 -7.12 -11.74 9.78
N TYR A 74 -7.21 -11.22 11.02
CA TYR A 74 -8.33 -10.45 11.51
C TYR A 74 -8.12 -8.95 11.28
N SER A 75 -7.36 -8.56 10.26
CA SER A 75 -7.44 -7.17 9.82
C SER A 75 -8.76 -7.03 9.07
N LYS A 76 -9.76 -6.42 9.71
CA LYS A 76 -11.02 -6.07 9.04
C LYS A 76 -10.64 -5.37 7.72
N VAL A 77 -11.10 -5.92 6.60
CA VAL A 77 -10.89 -5.32 5.28
C VAL A 77 -11.39 -3.89 5.36
N ILE A 78 -10.48 -2.97 5.08
CA ILE A 78 -10.79 -1.56 5.16
C ILE A 78 -11.57 -1.22 3.89
N HIS A 79 -12.90 -1.16 3.98
CA HIS A 79 -13.73 -0.74 2.86
C HIS A 79 -13.52 0.75 2.63
N PHE A 80 -12.96 1.11 1.48
CA PHE A 80 -12.78 2.49 1.05
C PHE A 80 -13.65 2.70 -0.18
N ASP A 81 -14.70 3.48 -0.01
CA ASP A 81 -15.58 3.83 -1.12
C ASP A 81 -14.95 4.98 -1.92
N LEU A 82 -14.32 4.60 -3.03
CA LEU A 82 -13.65 5.53 -3.95
C LEU A 82 -14.65 6.52 -4.55
N THR A 83 -15.91 6.13 -4.74
CA THR A 83 -16.92 6.97 -5.41
C THR A 83 -17.26 8.19 -4.56
N LEU A 84 -17.50 7.96 -3.26
CA LEU A 84 -17.76 9.02 -2.28
C LEU A 84 -16.54 9.93 -2.08
N PHE A 85 -15.32 9.37 -2.17
CA PHE A 85 -14.09 10.13 -2.02
C PHE A 85 -13.79 11.02 -3.24
N GLN A 86 -14.00 10.53 -4.47
CA GLN A 86 -13.76 11.28 -5.70
C GLN A 86 -14.71 12.47 -5.88
N GLY A 87 -15.92 12.41 -5.30
CA GLY A 87 -16.86 13.55 -5.29
C GLY A 87 -16.42 14.74 -4.41
N LEU A 88 -15.30 14.64 -3.69
CA LEU A 88 -14.79 15.72 -2.84
C LEU A 88 -13.75 16.58 -3.58
N ASN A 89 -13.93 17.90 -3.54
CA ASN A 89 -12.92 18.84 -4.05
C ASN A 89 -11.65 18.84 -3.17
N PHE A 90 -10.48 18.99 -3.79
CA PHE A 90 -9.16 18.99 -3.11
C PHE A 90 -9.05 19.96 -1.93
N SER A 91 -9.66 21.15 -2.02
CA SER A 91 -9.68 22.13 -0.93
C SER A 91 -10.31 21.59 0.37
N LYS A 92 -11.20 20.59 0.27
CA LYS A 92 -11.92 19.99 1.39
C LYS A 92 -11.26 18.70 1.90
N ILE A 93 -10.30 18.14 1.15
CA ILE A 93 -9.56 16.90 1.44
C ILE A 93 -8.25 17.20 2.21
N CYS A 94 -7.87 18.47 2.40
CA CYS A 94 -6.57 18.82 2.98
C CYS A 94 -6.33 18.35 4.43
N ASN A 95 -7.39 18.05 5.21
CA ASN A 95 -7.27 17.65 6.60
C ASN A 95 -7.99 16.32 6.86
N ILE A 96 -7.35 15.40 7.58
CA ILE A 96 -7.95 14.13 8.00
C ILE A 96 -9.27 14.35 8.76
N ARG A 97 -9.36 15.41 9.59
CA ARG A 97 -10.62 15.76 10.28
C ARG A 97 -11.71 16.23 9.30
N SER A 98 -11.37 17.03 8.29
CA SER A 98 -12.37 17.53 7.33
C SER A 98 -12.89 16.40 6.45
N ILE A 99 -12.00 15.48 6.02
CA ILE A 99 -12.38 14.26 5.31
C ILE A 99 -13.34 13.41 6.18
N ALA A 100 -12.99 13.20 7.45
CA ALA A 100 -13.78 12.37 8.36
C ALA A 100 -15.21 12.91 8.54
N ILE A 101 -15.36 14.22 8.79
CA ILE A 101 -16.67 14.87 8.91
C ILE A 101 -17.48 14.69 7.62
N ARG A 102 -16.83 14.85 6.47
CA ARG A 102 -17.52 14.85 5.18
C ARG A 102 -17.94 13.46 4.70
N LEU A 103 -17.16 12.45 5.05
CA LEU A 103 -17.48 11.05 4.79
C LEU A 103 -18.34 10.42 5.90
N GLY A 104 -18.69 11.17 6.96
CA GLY A 104 -19.42 10.62 8.11
C GLY A 104 -18.66 9.52 8.87
N CYS A 105 -17.33 9.55 8.81
CA CYS A 105 -16.45 8.50 9.32
C CYS A 105 -15.71 8.95 10.59
N SER A 106 -15.22 7.99 11.37
CA SER A 106 -14.27 8.32 12.44
C SER A 106 -12.92 8.79 11.88
N LYS A 107 -12.25 9.73 12.55
CA LYS A 107 -10.88 10.16 12.21
C LYS A 107 -9.90 8.98 12.13
N SER A 108 -10.07 7.99 13.01
CA SER A 108 -9.21 6.81 13.08
C SER A 108 -9.31 5.94 11.81
N THR A 109 -10.49 5.89 11.20
CA THR A 109 -10.73 5.18 9.94
C THR A 109 -9.98 5.84 8.79
N VAL A 110 -10.11 7.18 8.67
CA VAL A 110 -9.41 7.96 7.65
C VAL A 110 -7.90 7.87 7.80
N TRP A 111 -7.38 7.94 9.02
CA TRP A 111 -5.94 7.77 9.27
C TRP A 111 -5.44 6.38 8.85
N ARG A 112 -6.26 5.34 9.04
CA ARG A 112 -5.94 3.98 8.57
C ARG A 112 -5.90 3.88 7.05
N TRP A 113 -6.81 4.57 6.34
CA TRP A 113 -6.77 4.68 4.87
C TRP A 113 -5.49 5.35 4.37
N VAL A 114 -5.07 6.44 5.03
CA VAL A 114 -3.79 7.12 4.73
C VAL A 114 -2.61 6.17 4.97
N LYS A 115 -2.58 5.46 6.10
CA LYS A 115 -1.51 4.50 6.41
C LYS A 115 -1.46 3.32 5.43
N ALA A 116 -2.62 2.91 4.91
CA ALA A 116 -2.73 1.87 3.89
C ALA A 116 -2.40 2.38 2.47
N GLY A 117 -2.17 3.69 2.27
CA GLY A 117 -1.85 4.29 0.97
C GLY A 117 -3.07 4.51 0.05
N LEU A 118 -4.29 4.36 0.57
CA LEU A 118 -5.53 4.54 -0.20
C LEU A 118 -5.84 6.03 -0.44
N ILE A 119 -5.39 6.89 0.48
CA ILE A 119 -5.48 8.35 0.36
C ILE A 119 -4.06 8.90 0.30
N LYS A 120 -3.72 9.60 -0.79
CA LYS A 120 -2.46 10.32 -0.91
C LYS A 120 -2.59 11.73 -0.32
N SER A 121 -1.46 12.25 0.16
CA SER A 121 -1.37 13.67 0.49
C SER A 121 -1.41 14.50 -0.79
N HIS A 122 -2.14 15.61 -0.73
CA HIS A 122 -2.21 16.59 -1.81
C HIS A 122 -1.79 17.95 -1.28
N THR A 123 -1.20 18.78 -2.14
CA THR A 123 -0.88 20.16 -1.81
C THR A 123 -2.16 20.97 -1.71
N SER A 124 -2.21 21.90 -0.75
CA SER A 124 -3.42 22.66 -0.48
C SER A 124 -3.73 23.60 -1.64
N ALA A 125 -5.01 23.70 -2.05
CA ALA A 125 -5.43 24.65 -3.08
C ALA A 125 -5.14 26.12 -2.73
N ILE A 126 -5.07 26.46 -1.43
CA ILE A 126 -4.77 27.81 -0.93
C ILE A 126 -3.30 28.18 -1.14
N ARG A 127 -2.39 27.20 -1.06
CA ARG A 127 -0.96 27.36 -1.29
C ARG A 127 -0.55 26.37 -2.38
N PRO A 128 -0.88 26.66 -3.65
CA PRO A 128 -0.46 25.81 -4.74
C PRO A 128 1.07 25.88 -4.85
N ASP A 129 1.67 24.82 -5.38
CA ASP A 129 3.12 24.72 -5.56
C ASP A 129 3.66 25.86 -6.43
N LEU A 130 4.94 26.21 -6.26
CA LEU A 130 5.60 27.31 -6.96
C LEU A 130 5.90 26.96 -8.44
N THR A 131 4.89 26.56 -9.20
CA THR A 131 4.98 26.40 -10.65
C THR A 131 5.08 27.77 -11.32
N ALA A 132 5.67 27.84 -12.52
CA ALA A 132 5.78 29.09 -13.29
C ALA A 132 4.46 29.91 -13.36
N PRO A 133 3.28 29.33 -13.68
CA PRO A 133 2.03 30.09 -13.68
C PRO A 133 1.62 30.58 -12.27
N ASN A 134 1.88 29.80 -11.22
CA ASN A 134 1.55 30.20 -9.85
C ASN A 134 2.48 31.31 -9.33
N LYS A 135 3.74 31.34 -9.77
CA LYS A 135 4.68 32.45 -9.49
C LYS A 135 4.14 33.75 -10.10
N LEU A 136 3.70 33.71 -11.37
CA LEU A 136 3.10 34.88 -12.04
C LEU A 136 1.83 35.36 -11.34
N LEU A 137 0.93 34.45 -10.96
CA LEU A 137 -0.29 34.80 -10.20
C LEU A 137 0.04 35.46 -8.85
N ARG A 138 1.10 35.01 -8.16
CA ARG A 138 1.53 35.61 -6.90
C ARG A 138 2.16 36.99 -7.10
N LEU A 139 3.05 37.15 -8.08
CA LEU A 139 3.64 38.45 -8.42
C LEU A 139 2.54 39.45 -8.81
N ARG A 140 1.59 39.02 -9.64
CA ARG A 140 0.41 39.82 -10.02
C ARG A 140 -0.42 40.28 -8.81
N ARG A 141 -0.61 39.38 -7.83
CA ARG A 141 -1.34 39.69 -6.59
C ARG A 141 -0.62 40.69 -5.70
N VAL A 142 0.70 40.58 -5.56
CA VAL A 142 1.52 41.55 -4.80
C VAL A 142 1.51 42.92 -5.48
N ALA A 143 1.54 42.94 -6.81
CA ALA A 143 1.48 44.16 -7.63
C ALA A 143 0.05 44.73 -7.81
N GLN A 144 -0.99 44.13 -7.18
CA GLN A 144 -2.40 44.56 -7.26
C GLN A 144 -2.98 44.68 -8.69
N LEU A 145 -2.44 43.92 -9.65
CA LEU A 145 -2.85 43.99 -11.06
C LEU A 145 -4.12 43.17 -11.34
N PRO A 146 -5.11 43.70 -12.10
CA PRO A 146 -6.34 42.97 -12.44
C PRO A 146 -6.07 41.79 -13.39
N HIS A 147 -6.97 40.79 -13.37
CA HIS A 147 -6.75 39.48 -14.00
C HIS A 147 -6.61 39.51 -15.54
N ASN A 148 -7.11 40.58 -16.19
CA ASN A 148 -7.29 40.69 -17.65
C ASN A 148 -6.43 41.77 -18.34
N LEU A 149 -5.36 42.27 -17.71
CA LEU A 149 -4.38 43.10 -18.42
C LEU A 149 -3.21 42.22 -18.87
N GLU A 150 -2.87 42.24 -20.16
CA GLU A 150 -1.56 41.76 -20.63
C GLU A 150 -0.48 42.48 -19.82
N VAL A 151 0.49 41.72 -19.31
CA VAL A 151 1.57 42.27 -18.49
C VAL A 151 2.21 43.42 -19.27
N PRO A 152 2.28 44.65 -18.72
CA PRO A 152 2.88 45.77 -19.42
C PRO A 152 4.29 45.38 -19.88
N LYS A 153 4.58 45.57 -21.16
CA LYS A 153 5.86 45.18 -21.78
C LYS A 153 7.06 45.75 -21.00
N GLU A 154 6.88 46.89 -20.35
CA GLU A 154 7.85 47.55 -19.48
C GLU A 154 8.25 46.70 -18.25
N LEU A 155 7.30 46.03 -17.59
CA LEU A 155 7.57 45.12 -16.47
C LEU A 155 8.25 43.82 -16.91
N ALA A 156 8.03 43.40 -18.15
CA ALA A 156 8.74 42.26 -18.73
C ALA A 156 10.22 42.60 -18.99
N ILE A 157 10.52 43.84 -19.39
CA ILE A 157 11.89 44.33 -19.62
C ILE A 157 12.68 44.40 -18.30
N GLU A 158 12.08 44.90 -17.22
CA GLU A 158 12.72 44.90 -15.88
C GLU A 158 12.90 43.49 -15.31
N CYS A 159 11.97 42.58 -15.54
CA CYS A 159 12.14 41.17 -15.17
C CYS A 159 13.28 40.51 -15.98
N ILE A 160 13.42 40.85 -17.26
CA ILE A 160 14.48 40.35 -18.13
C ILE A 160 15.85 40.88 -17.70
N SER A 161 15.99 42.17 -17.34
CA SER A 161 17.25 42.72 -16.83
C SER A 161 17.65 42.08 -15.50
N TYR A 162 16.70 41.95 -14.57
CA TYR A 162 16.92 41.32 -13.28
C TYR A 162 17.34 39.85 -13.39
N LEU A 163 16.76 39.09 -14.33
CA LEU A 163 17.13 37.68 -14.56
C LEU A 163 18.48 37.52 -15.30
N LYS A 164 18.85 38.50 -16.13
CA LYS A 164 20.16 38.57 -16.80
C LYS A 164 21.29 38.84 -15.79
N ASP A 165 21.05 39.69 -14.80
CA ASP A 165 21.97 39.97 -13.70
C ASP A 165 22.18 38.76 -12.76
N GLN A 166 21.21 37.83 -12.70
CA GLN A 166 21.28 36.58 -11.93
C GLN A 166 21.85 35.39 -12.73
N GLY A 167 22.24 35.58 -14.00
CA GLY A 167 22.88 34.55 -14.83
C GLY A 167 21.98 33.38 -15.25
N CYS A 168 20.64 33.56 -15.24
CA CYS A 168 19.69 32.46 -15.45
C CYS A 168 19.22 32.38 -16.91
N ILE A 169 19.99 31.68 -17.76
CA ILE A 169 19.79 31.59 -19.22
C ILE A 169 18.44 30.93 -19.58
N ASP A 170 18.06 29.86 -18.86
CA ASP A 170 16.82 29.10 -19.11
C ASP A 170 15.53 29.93 -18.87
N GLY A 171 15.60 30.91 -17.96
CA GLY A 171 14.48 31.80 -17.66
C GLY A 171 14.23 32.82 -18.76
N LEU A 172 15.28 33.24 -19.47
CA LEU A 172 15.21 34.20 -20.56
C LEU A 172 14.60 33.58 -21.83
N GLU A 173 15.02 32.38 -22.21
CA GLU A 173 14.44 31.67 -23.37
C GLU A 173 12.94 31.37 -23.18
N MET A 174 12.54 31.01 -21.95
CA MET A 174 11.14 30.73 -21.64
C MET A 174 10.26 31.99 -21.77
N ILE A 175 10.76 33.16 -21.36
CA ILE A 175 10.03 34.43 -21.46
C ILE A 175 9.95 34.91 -22.91
N ALA A 176 11.04 34.82 -23.68
CA ALA A 176 11.09 35.18 -25.10
C ALA A 176 10.06 34.38 -25.93
N ARG A 177 9.96 33.07 -25.69
CA ARG A 177 8.95 32.21 -26.33
C ARG A 177 7.51 32.56 -25.97
N THR A 178 7.23 32.97 -24.73
CA THR A 178 5.88 33.37 -24.31
C THR A 178 5.44 34.74 -24.83
N LEU A 179 6.38 35.62 -25.18
CA LEU A 179 6.10 36.95 -25.71
C LEU A 179 6.17 37.00 -27.25
N GLY A 180 6.46 35.87 -27.91
CA GLY A 180 6.55 35.79 -29.38
C GLY A 180 7.74 36.53 -29.97
N MET A 181 8.83 36.69 -29.20
CA MET A 181 10.07 37.30 -29.66
C MET A 181 11.08 36.18 -30.01
N GLU A 182 11.75 36.28 -31.16
CA GLU A 182 12.87 35.38 -31.49
C GLU A 182 14.05 35.63 -30.54
N VAL A 183 14.68 34.54 -30.09
CA VAL A 183 15.75 34.49 -29.09
C VAL A 183 17.04 35.07 -29.63
#